data_AF-A0A2P8B3F0-F1
#
_entry.id   AF-A0A2P8B3F0-F1
#
_cell.length_a   1.000
_cell.length_b   1.000
_cell.length_c   1.000
_cell.angle_alpha   90.00
_cell.angle_beta   90.00
_cell.angle_gamma   90.00
#
_symmetry.space_group_name_H-M   'P 1'
#
loop_
_entity.id
_entity.type
_entity.pdbx_description
1 polymer ?
#
loop_
_entity_poly.entity_id
_entity_poly.type
_entity_poly.pdbx_seq_one_letter_code
_entity_poly.pdbx_strand_id
1 'polypeptide(L)'
;MFSRERSRRGLTVVGLTLLGYGVMILSGALGLVVPYAVAAAVVIAGELTLATRYAETGGLLRKAGLGLVFRRLLRDLSVVLLVVSAVRPGPAGTVAVLLLPAALWTVAAGTTALARAVDGRAATPALTRNLDLGGLRRAPVPPAWARRLAGLRLPLLNVLLVPAAVVAAAADRVTPVVVTGVVTLAAGLLTVAVPMLTRSPGRGEAPGVLPAVYDWLARERPEVALYFAGPAKDVYQANMWLAPVEAAGRRAVVLLRAEDAFRELADTRLPVICVPAALRPGPAGCRRPVRRPPPSRRPSPSAGPGCRPPAGTA
;
A
#
# COMPACT_ATOMS: atom_id res chain seq x y z
N MET A 1 -20.84 20.51 -15.75
CA MET A 1 -21.41 21.26 -14.60
C MET A 1 -21.30 20.46 -13.29
N PHE A 2 -21.70 19.18 -13.26
CA PHE A 2 -21.62 18.31 -12.07
C PHE A 2 -20.22 18.12 -11.42
N SER A 3 -19.14 18.18 -12.20
CA SER A 3 -17.76 18.07 -11.67
C SER A 3 -17.33 19.30 -10.87
N ARG A 4 -17.74 20.51 -11.27
CA ARG A 4 -17.40 21.76 -10.57
C ARG A 4 -18.16 21.90 -9.26
N GLU A 5 -19.42 21.49 -9.21
CA GLU A 5 -20.21 21.49 -7.97
C GLU A 5 -19.71 20.46 -6.97
N ARG A 6 -19.38 19.24 -7.42
CA ARG A 6 -18.82 18.20 -6.56
C ARG A 6 -17.46 18.63 -5.98
N SER A 7 -16.64 19.31 -6.78
CA SER A 7 -15.36 19.88 -6.34
C SER A 7 -15.54 21.00 -5.30
N ARG A 8 -16.44 21.96 -5.53
CA ARG A 8 -16.76 23.02 -4.54
C ARG A 8 -17.26 22.46 -3.22
N ARG A 9 -18.19 21.49 -3.25
CA ARG A 9 -18.69 20.85 -2.02
C ARG A 9 -17.58 20.09 -1.30
N GLY A 10 -16.69 19.40 -2.02
CA GLY A 10 -15.51 18.76 -1.44
C GLY A 10 -14.59 19.75 -0.72
N LEU A 11 -14.32 20.92 -1.32
CA LEU A 11 -13.54 22.00 -0.70
C LEU A 11 -14.20 22.56 0.56
N THR A 12 -15.53 22.75 0.56
CA THR A 12 -16.23 23.21 1.77
C THR A 12 -16.13 22.22 2.92
N VAL A 13 -16.24 20.91 2.65
CA VAL A 13 -16.09 19.89 3.70
C VAL A 13 -14.65 19.84 4.20
N VAL A 14 -13.66 19.99 3.31
CA VAL A 14 -12.24 20.12 3.72
C VAL A 14 -12.05 21.33 4.64
N GLY A 15 -12.54 22.50 4.26
CA GLY A 15 -12.45 23.72 5.06
C GLY A 15 -13.11 23.56 6.43
N LEU A 16 -14.33 23.01 6.47
CA LEU A 16 -15.04 22.74 7.72
C LEU A 16 -14.29 21.75 8.61
N THR A 17 -13.70 20.71 8.03
CA THR A 17 -12.93 19.71 8.77
C THR A 17 -11.65 20.33 9.36
N LEU A 18 -10.94 21.16 8.59
CA LEU A 18 -9.73 21.85 9.05
C LEU A 18 -10.03 22.89 10.14
N LEU A 19 -11.10 23.65 9.98
CA LEU A 19 -11.57 24.58 11.00
C LEU A 19 -11.99 23.82 12.27
N GLY A 20 -12.69 22.70 12.12
CA GLY A 20 -13.03 21.79 13.21
C GLY A 20 -11.80 21.30 13.99
N TYR A 21 -10.70 20.97 13.30
CA TYR A 21 -9.43 20.63 13.96
C TYR A 21 -8.87 21.79 14.80
N GLY A 22 -8.90 23.01 14.28
CA GLY A 22 -8.47 24.20 15.01
C GLY A 22 -9.29 24.45 16.27
N VAL A 23 -10.63 24.39 16.14
CA VAL A 23 -11.56 24.55 17.28
C VAL A 23 -11.37 23.42 18.30
N MET A 24 -11.17 22.19 17.85
CA MET A 24 -10.94 21.02 18.72
C MET A 24 -9.63 21.14 19.53
N ILE A 25 -8.56 21.66 18.93
CA ILE A 25 -7.29 21.90 19.65
C ILE A 25 -7.46 23.05 20.65
N LEU A 26 -8.08 24.15 20.25
CA LEU A 26 -8.26 25.32 21.11
C LEU A 26 -9.17 25.00 22.30
N SER A 27 -10.32 24.36 22.06
CA SER A 27 -11.22 23.91 23.12
C SER A 27 -10.59 22.86 24.03
N GLY A 28 -9.77 21.95 23.48
CA GLY A 28 -8.99 20.99 24.26
C GLY A 28 -7.96 21.68 25.15
N ALA A 29 -7.24 22.69 24.66
CA ALA A 29 -6.27 23.44 25.46
C ALA A 29 -6.94 24.26 26.58
N LEU A 30 -8.13 24.80 26.32
CA LEU A 30 -8.91 25.59 27.28
C LEU A 30 -9.76 24.73 28.24
N GLY A 31 -9.82 23.41 28.06
CA GLY A 31 -10.62 22.50 28.89
C GLY A 31 -12.14 22.62 28.65
N LEU A 32 -12.55 23.17 27.51
CA LEU A 32 -13.97 23.40 27.21
C LEU A 32 -14.60 22.15 26.58
N VAL A 33 -15.24 21.33 27.40
CA VAL A 33 -15.77 20.00 27.01
C VAL A 33 -16.85 20.08 25.93
N VAL A 34 -17.80 21.01 26.06
CA VAL A 34 -18.94 21.15 25.12
C VAL A 34 -18.49 21.56 23.72
N PRO A 35 -17.72 22.66 23.51
CA PRO A 35 -17.26 23.03 22.18
C PRO A 35 -16.29 22.00 21.60
N TYR A 36 -15.51 21.30 22.45
CA TYR A 36 -14.68 20.18 22.01
C TYR A 36 -15.53 19.05 21.43
N ALA A 37 -16.59 18.62 22.13
CA ALA A 37 -17.45 17.54 21.68
C ALA A 37 -18.13 17.87 20.34
N VAL A 38 -18.63 19.10 20.18
CA VAL A 38 -19.23 19.57 18.92
C VAL A 38 -18.19 19.60 17.80
N ALA A 39 -17.01 20.20 18.04
CA ALA A 39 -15.95 20.27 17.04
C ALA A 39 -15.47 18.87 16.62
N ALA A 40 -15.33 17.96 17.58
CA ALA A 40 -14.91 16.60 17.31
C ALA A 40 -15.95 15.81 16.51
N ALA A 41 -17.25 16.00 16.78
CA ALA A 41 -18.32 15.43 15.96
C ALA A 41 -18.26 15.94 14.51
N VAL A 42 -18.04 17.25 14.32
CA VAL A 42 -17.87 17.87 12.99
C VAL A 42 -16.65 17.30 12.26
N VAL A 43 -15.51 17.15 12.94
CA VAL A 43 -14.29 16.56 12.37
C VAL A 43 -14.52 15.11 11.95
N ILE A 44 -15.15 14.30 12.79
CA ILE A 44 -15.44 12.88 12.50
C ILE A 44 -16.39 12.76 11.30
N ALA A 45 -17.46 13.56 11.27
CA ALA A 45 -18.41 13.59 10.16
C ALA A 45 -17.74 14.07 8.85
N GLY A 46 -16.88 15.09 8.94
CA GLY A 46 -16.08 15.61 7.83
C GLY A 46 -15.15 14.54 7.25
N GLU A 47 -14.44 13.80 8.11
CA GLU A 47 -13.59 12.70 7.65
C GLU A 47 -14.37 11.56 7.01
N LEU A 48 -15.49 11.16 7.60
CA LEU A 48 -16.33 10.08 7.07
C LEU A 48 -16.93 10.45 5.70
N THR A 49 -17.37 11.70 5.54
CA THR A 49 -17.88 12.22 4.27
C THR A 49 -16.77 12.34 3.22
N LEU A 50 -15.56 12.77 3.60
CA LEU A 50 -14.40 12.74 2.70
C LEU A 50 -14.06 11.30 2.26
N ALA A 51 -14.11 10.34 3.17
CA ALA A 51 -13.76 8.95 2.88
C ALA A 51 -14.80 8.25 2.00
N THR A 52 -16.09 8.57 2.15
CA THR A 52 -17.19 7.86 1.46
C THR A 52 -17.68 8.56 0.20
N ARG A 53 -17.77 9.91 0.21
CA ARG A 53 -18.41 10.71 -0.85
C ARG A 53 -17.40 11.47 -1.72
N TYR A 54 -16.22 11.78 -1.19
CA TYR A 54 -15.21 12.64 -1.85
C TYR A 54 -13.80 12.03 -1.82
N ALA A 55 -13.68 10.73 -2.15
CA ALA A 55 -12.42 10.00 -2.10
C ALA A 55 -11.29 10.64 -2.95
N GLU A 56 -11.64 11.24 -4.10
CA GLU A 56 -10.69 11.96 -4.96
C GLU A 56 -10.09 13.19 -4.26
N THR A 57 -10.92 14.00 -3.61
CA THR A 57 -10.51 15.18 -2.84
C THR A 57 -9.71 14.77 -1.60
N GLY A 58 -10.08 13.67 -0.94
CA GLY A 58 -9.27 13.08 0.12
C GLY A 58 -7.88 12.65 -0.35
N GLY A 59 -7.78 12.19 -1.60
CA GLY A 59 -6.51 11.89 -2.27
C GLY A 59 -5.61 13.11 -2.44
N LEU A 60 -6.18 14.29 -2.71
CA LEU A 60 -5.44 15.56 -2.78
C LEU A 60 -4.92 15.99 -1.40
N LEU A 61 -5.72 15.86 -0.33
CA LEU A 61 -5.25 16.15 1.02
C LEU A 61 -4.08 15.26 1.44
N ARG A 62 -4.12 13.98 1.04
CA ARG A 62 -2.99 13.07 1.25
C ARG A 62 -1.73 13.51 0.50
N LYS A 63 -1.86 14.06 -0.70
CA LYS A 63 -0.73 14.64 -1.46
C LYS A 63 -0.20 15.92 -0.80
N ALA A 64 -1.08 16.68 -0.15
CA ALA A 64 -0.73 17.90 0.60
C ALA A 64 -0.11 17.62 1.99
N GLY A 65 0.24 16.37 2.33
CA GLY A 65 0.80 16.01 3.64
C GLY A 65 -0.23 15.85 4.76
N LEU A 66 -1.50 16.25 4.55
CA LEU A 66 -2.64 16.04 5.44
C LEU A 66 -3.23 14.62 5.31
N GLY A 67 -2.33 13.63 5.26
CA GLY A 67 -2.66 12.22 5.22
C GLY A 67 -3.27 11.72 6.53
N LEU A 68 -3.65 10.43 6.54
CA LEU A 68 -4.30 9.80 7.70
C LEU A 68 -3.46 9.89 8.99
N VAL A 69 -2.13 9.83 8.87
CA VAL A 69 -1.21 9.93 10.01
C VAL A 69 -1.25 11.32 10.65
N PHE A 70 -1.24 12.39 9.85
CA PHE A 70 -1.28 13.75 10.36
C PHE A 70 -2.60 14.04 11.08
N ARG A 71 -3.71 13.64 10.47
CA ARG A 71 -5.06 13.78 11.05
C ARG A 71 -5.26 13.00 12.34
N ARG A 72 -4.60 11.85 12.43
CA ARG A 72 -4.51 11.03 13.63
C ARG A 72 -3.75 11.77 14.74
N LEU A 73 -2.54 12.26 14.45
CA LEU A 73 -1.73 13.01 15.41
C LEU A 73 -2.44 14.24 15.96
N LEU A 74 -3.12 15.01 15.11
CA LEU A 74 -3.91 16.18 15.55
C LEU A 74 -5.03 15.78 16.52
N ARG A 75 -5.69 14.65 16.28
CA ARG A 75 -6.74 14.15 17.17
C ARG A 75 -6.17 13.70 18.51
N ASP A 76 -5.08 12.95 18.47
CA ASP A 76 -4.46 12.39 19.66
C ASP A 76 -3.91 13.53 20.55
N LEU A 77 -3.29 14.54 19.93
CA LEU A 77 -2.90 15.78 20.60
C LEU A 77 -4.10 16.48 21.25
N SER A 78 -5.21 16.63 20.54
CA SER A 78 -6.41 17.29 21.08
C SER A 78 -7.01 16.54 22.28
N VAL A 79 -6.98 15.21 22.26
CA VAL A 79 -7.47 14.35 23.35
C VAL A 79 -6.58 14.52 24.58
N VAL A 80 -5.26 14.47 24.38
CA VAL A 80 -4.29 14.72 25.46
C VAL A 80 -4.51 16.10 26.07
N LEU A 81 -4.64 17.13 25.24
CA LEU A 81 -4.89 18.51 25.70
C LEU A 81 -6.16 18.59 26.55
N LEU A 82 -7.28 18.04 26.08
CA LEU A 82 -8.55 18.06 26.83
C LEU A 82 -8.43 17.34 28.17
N VAL A 83 -7.81 16.15 28.20
CA VAL A 83 -7.70 15.35 29.42
C VAL A 83 -6.78 16.05 30.44
N VAL A 84 -5.65 16.61 29.97
CA VAL A 84 -4.71 17.32 30.85
C VAL A 84 -5.32 18.62 31.37
N SER A 85 -6.03 19.38 30.54
CA SER A 85 -6.61 20.68 30.92
C SER A 85 -7.85 20.55 31.80
N ALA A 86 -8.74 19.60 31.50
CA ALA A 86 -10.02 19.44 32.18
C ALA A 86 -9.91 18.59 33.46
N VAL A 87 -9.23 17.44 33.40
CA VAL A 87 -9.17 16.47 34.51
C VAL A 87 -7.96 16.69 35.43
N ARG A 88 -6.93 17.42 34.94
CA ARG A 88 -5.68 17.72 35.68
C ARG A 88 -5.13 16.48 36.43
N PRO A 89 -4.84 15.38 35.72
CA PRO A 89 -4.34 14.18 36.36
C PRO A 89 -3.02 14.46 37.08
N GLY A 90 -2.81 13.84 38.24
CA GLY A 90 -1.51 13.86 38.92
C GLY A 90 -0.36 13.42 38.00
N PRO A 91 0.91 13.59 38.42
CA PRO A 91 2.08 13.40 37.55
C PRO A 91 2.10 12.04 36.83
N ALA A 92 1.75 10.95 37.53
CA ALA A 92 1.65 9.62 36.92
C ALA A 92 0.54 9.50 35.87
N GLY A 93 -0.62 10.13 36.10
CA GLY A 93 -1.73 10.12 35.15
C GLY A 93 -1.44 10.97 33.91
N THR A 94 -0.74 12.09 34.07
CA THR A 94 -0.26 12.91 32.95
C THR A 94 0.69 12.12 32.06
N VAL A 95 1.66 11.40 32.65
CA VAL A 95 2.57 10.53 31.89
C VAL A 95 1.82 9.42 31.17
N ALA A 96 0.85 8.78 31.81
CA ALA A 96 0.04 7.73 31.19
C ALA A 96 -0.76 8.25 29.98
N VAL A 97 -1.37 9.43 30.10
CA VAL A 97 -2.11 10.09 29.00
C VAL A 97 -1.18 10.47 27.86
N LEU A 98 0.05 10.92 28.13
CA LEU A 98 1.05 11.24 27.12
C LEU A 98 1.56 9.99 26.38
N LEU A 99 1.78 8.89 27.10
CA LEU A 99 2.31 7.65 26.55
C LEU A 99 1.27 6.87 25.73
N LEU A 100 -0.02 7.06 26.00
CA LEU A 100 -1.10 6.31 25.36
C LEU A 100 -1.16 6.52 23.82
N PRO A 101 -1.10 7.74 23.28
CA PRO A 101 -0.95 7.97 21.84
C PRO A 101 0.31 7.33 21.25
N ALA A 102 1.44 7.42 21.96
CA ALA A 102 2.70 6.85 21.49
C ALA A 102 2.61 5.32 21.39
N ALA A 103 2.02 4.65 22.39
CA ALA A 103 1.76 3.22 22.37
C ALA A 103 0.79 2.81 21.26
N LEU A 104 -0.27 3.60 21.02
CA LEU A 104 -1.19 3.33 19.91
C LEU A 104 -0.51 3.49 18.55
N TRP A 105 0.39 4.47 18.43
CA TRP A 105 1.17 4.68 17.21
C TRP A 105 2.18 3.56 16.95
N THR A 106 2.88 3.06 17.96
CA THR A 106 3.82 1.94 17.78
C THR A 106 3.10 0.66 17.36
N VAL A 107 1.92 0.37 17.93
CA VAL A 107 1.09 -0.76 17.49
C VAL A 107 0.57 -0.56 16.06
N ALA A 108 0.14 0.66 15.70
CA ALA A 108 -0.29 0.97 14.34
C ALA A 108 0.86 0.88 13.31
N ALA A 109 2.04 1.37 13.66
CA ALA A 109 3.23 1.27 12.83
C ALA A 109 3.65 -0.20 12.69
N GLY A 110 3.67 -0.96 13.79
CA GLY A 110 4.02 -2.38 13.82
C GLY A 110 3.07 -3.25 12.99
N THR A 111 1.76 -3.07 13.15
CA THR A 111 0.74 -3.77 12.34
C THR A 111 0.87 -3.45 10.85
N THR A 112 1.08 -2.19 10.48
CA THR A 112 1.23 -1.80 9.08
C THR A 112 2.56 -2.23 8.48
N ALA A 113 3.65 -2.27 9.26
CA ALA A 113 4.93 -2.81 8.84
C ALA A 113 4.84 -4.33 8.66
N LEU A 114 4.20 -5.04 9.60
CA LEU A 114 3.98 -6.47 9.50
C LEU A 114 3.10 -6.82 8.31
N ALA A 115 2.00 -6.10 8.10
CA ALA A 115 1.15 -6.28 6.92
C ALA A 115 1.95 -6.12 5.62
N ARG A 116 2.78 -5.07 5.51
CA ARG A 116 3.66 -4.88 4.34
C ARG A 116 4.73 -5.96 4.21
N ALA A 117 5.30 -6.42 5.32
CA ALA A 117 6.28 -7.50 5.31
C ALA A 117 5.64 -8.85 4.92
N VAL A 118 4.38 -9.07 5.30
CA VAL A 118 3.60 -10.24 4.90
C VAL A 118 3.21 -10.15 3.43
N ASP A 119 2.69 -9.00 2.98
CA ASP A 119 2.31 -8.78 1.58
C ASP A 119 3.53 -8.80 0.65
N GLY A 120 4.67 -8.25 1.09
CA GLY A 120 5.92 -8.28 0.34
C GLY A 120 6.57 -9.67 0.28
N ARG A 121 6.25 -10.56 1.22
CA ARG A 121 6.72 -11.96 1.23
C ARG A 121 5.69 -12.94 0.66
N ALA A 122 4.42 -12.55 0.54
CA ALA A 122 3.44 -13.30 -0.22
C ALA A 122 3.81 -13.10 -1.69
N ALA A 123 4.43 -14.12 -2.29
CA ALA A 123 4.72 -14.13 -3.71
C ALA A 123 3.47 -13.66 -4.47
N THR A 124 3.59 -12.59 -5.25
CA THR A 124 2.50 -12.04 -6.08
C THR A 124 1.88 -13.21 -6.83
N PRO A 125 0.62 -13.61 -6.54
CA PRO A 125 0.08 -14.82 -7.10
C PRO A 125 0.08 -14.66 -8.62
N ALA A 126 0.95 -15.40 -9.31
CA ALA A 126 0.81 -15.53 -10.75
C ALA A 126 -0.52 -16.23 -10.99
N LEU A 127 -1.37 -15.62 -11.82
CA LEU A 127 -2.56 -16.29 -12.31
C LEU A 127 -2.13 -17.07 -13.56
N THR A 128 -2.47 -18.35 -13.59
CA THR A 128 -2.11 -19.23 -14.69
C THR A 128 -3.37 -19.85 -15.29
N ARG A 129 -3.39 -20.03 -16.60
CA ARG A 129 -4.41 -20.76 -17.35
C ARG A 129 -3.71 -21.76 -18.26
N ASN A 130 -4.23 -22.98 -18.35
CA ASN A 130 -3.69 -24.05 -19.20
C ASN A 130 -2.21 -24.39 -18.96
N LEU A 131 -1.69 -24.11 -17.76
CA LEU A 131 -0.35 -24.51 -17.35
C LEU A 131 -0.26 -24.64 -15.82
N ASP A 132 0.52 -25.63 -15.40
CA ASP A 132 0.88 -25.84 -13.99
C ASP A 132 2.33 -25.40 -13.78
N LEU A 133 2.53 -24.35 -12.97
CA LEU A 133 3.86 -23.86 -12.60
C LEU A 133 4.54 -24.71 -11.52
N GLY A 134 3.98 -25.87 -11.16
CA GLY A 134 4.58 -26.80 -10.22
C GLY A 134 4.58 -26.22 -8.81
N GLY A 135 3.55 -26.56 -8.02
CA GLY A 135 3.61 -26.42 -6.57
C GLY A 135 3.81 -25.00 -6.02
N LEU A 136 3.57 -23.93 -6.81
CA LEU A 136 3.41 -22.56 -6.32
C LEU A 136 2.17 -22.52 -5.41
N ARG A 137 2.32 -23.07 -4.20
CA ARG A 137 1.32 -23.09 -3.16
C ARG A 137 1.03 -21.64 -2.83
N ARG A 138 -0.14 -21.20 -3.26
CA ARG A 138 -0.76 -19.90 -2.94
C ARG A 138 -0.39 -19.56 -1.50
N ALA A 139 0.40 -18.49 -1.33
CA ALA A 139 0.76 -18.00 0.00
C ALA A 139 -0.55 -17.89 0.80
N PRO A 140 -0.61 -18.39 2.05
CA PRO A 140 -1.82 -18.37 2.83
C PRO A 140 -2.36 -16.94 2.84
N VAL A 141 -3.51 -16.73 2.19
CA VAL A 141 -4.14 -15.42 2.13
C VAL A 141 -4.58 -15.14 3.56
N PRO A 142 -4.08 -14.08 4.22
CA PRO A 142 -4.53 -13.76 5.56
C PRO A 142 -6.05 -13.58 5.53
N PRO A 143 -6.77 -14.12 6.53
CA PRO A 143 -8.22 -14.20 6.50
C PRO A 143 -8.84 -12.82 6.27
N ALA A 144 -9.94 -12.77 5.52
CA ALA A 144 -10.52 -11.52 5.03
C ALA A 144 -10.83 -10.51 6.15
N TRP A 145 -11.18 -11.00 7.35
CA TRP A 145 -11.40 -10.16 8.52
C TRP A 145 -10.11 -9.48 8.99
N ALA A 146 -8.96 -10.17 9.02
CA ALA A 146 -7.68 -9.61 9.45
C ALA A 146 -7.18 -8.52 8.48
N ARG A 147 -7.35 -8.73 7.17
CA ARG A 147 -7.03 -7.69 6.16
C ARG A 147 -7.94 -6.46 6.29
N ARG A 148 -9.24 -6.66 6.51
CA ARG A 148 -10.20 -5.56 6.74
C ARG A 148 -9.92 -4.81 8.05
N LEU A 149 -9.50 -5.50 9.11
CA LEU A 149 -9.09 -4.87 10.37
C LEU A 149 -7.78 -4.07 10.22
N ALA A 150 -6.76 -4.63 9.57
CA ALA A 150 -5.45 -3.99 9.42
C ALA A 150 -5.48 -2.74 8.52
N GLY A 151 -6.24 -2.76 7.42
CA GLY A 151 -6.28 -1.67 6.44
C GLY A 151 -7.20 -0.50 6.78
N LEU A 152 -8.30 -0.75 7.50
CA LEU A 152 -9.37 0.24 7.70
C LEU A 152 -9.62 0.62 9.17
N ARG A 153 -9.17 -0.17 10.16
CA ARG A 153 -9.72 -0.04 11.53
C ARG A 153 -8.79 0.55 12.59
N LEU A 154 -7.47 0.62 12.42
CA LEU A 154 -6.60 1.28 13.40
C LEU A 154 -6.82 2.81 13.51
N PRO A 155 -7.00 3.56 12.41
CA PRO A 155 -7.39 4.97 12.47
C PRO A 155 -8.79 5.17 13.09
N LEU A 156 -9.73 4.27 12.75
CA LEU A 156 -11.10 4.28 13.25
C LEU A 156 -11.16 3.99 14.76
N LEU A 157 -10.29 3.12 15.25
CA LEU A 157 -10.20 2.73 16.65
C LEU A 157 -9.87 3.91 17.58
N ASN A 158 -9.27 4.99 17.08
CA ASN A 158 -9.10 6.21 17.88
C ASN A 158 -9.92 7.41 17.44
N VAL A 159 -10.89 7.17 16.57
CA VAL A 159 -12.16 7.90 16.69
C VAL A 159 -12.77 7.63 18.07
N LEU A 160 -12.65 6.41 18.62
CA LEU A 160 -13.25 6.03 19.90
C LEU A 160 -12.59 6.69 21.12
N LEU A 161 -11.36 7.18 20.97
CA LEU A 161 -10.64 7.90 22.03
C LEU A 161 -11.26 9.28 22.33
N VAL A 162 -11.90 9.89 21.33
CA VAL A 162 -12.54 11.21 21.45
C VAL A 162 -13.76 11.18 22.38
N PRO A 163 -14.79 10.33 22.18
CA PRO A 163 -15.90 10.27 23.12
C PRO A 163 -15.45 9.79 24.50
N ALA A 164 -14.43 8.93 24.59
CA ALA A 164 -13.85 8.55 25.88
C ALA A 164 -13.22 9.74 26.61
N ALA A 165 -12.54 10.64 25.89
CA ALA A 165 -11.98 11.88 26.44
C ALA A 165 -13.08 12.85 26.92
N VAL A 166 -14.17 12.98 26.16
CA VAL A 166 -15.33 13.79 26.55
C VAL A 166 -15.98 13.24 27.82
N VAL A 167 -16.17 11.92 27.90
CA VAL A 167 -16.73 11.26 29.10
C VAL A 167 -15.79 11.40 30.30
N ALA A 168 -14.49 11.26 30.10
CA ALA A 168 -13.50 11.46 31.17
C ALA A 168 -13.49 12.90 31.71
N ALA A 169 -13.57 13.88 30.80
CA ALA A 169 -13.64 15.30 31.17
C ALA A 169 -14.98 15.65 31.85
N ALA A 170 -16.10 15.05 31.42
CA ALA A 170 -17.41 15.27 32.03
C ALA A 170 -17.55 14.59 33.40
N ALA A 171 -16.90 13.43 33.60
CA ALA A 171 -16.95 12.67 34.84
C ALA A 171 -15.80 13.01 35.83
N ASP A 172 -14.92 13.93 35.45
CA ASP A 172 -13.69 14.29 36.16
C ASP A 172 -12.84 13.07 36.60
N ARG A 173 -12.79 12.06 35.72
CA ARG A 173 -12.12 10.78 35.98
C ARG A 173 -11.37 10.34 34.74
N VAL A 174 -10.12 9.94 34.90
CA VAL A 174 -9.25 9.48 33.80
C VAL A 174 -9.61 8.06 33.32
N THR A 175 -10.36 7.31 34.14
CA THR A 175 -10.71 5.89 33.92
C THR A 175 -11.27 5.57 32.54
N PRO A 176 -12.22 6.34 31.97
CA PRO A 176 -12.79 6.06 30.65
C PRO A 176 -11.74 6.11 29.53
N VAL A 177 -10.79 7.05 29.60
CA VAL A 177 -9.72 7.18 28.60
C VAL A 177 -8.73 6.03 28.71
N VAL A 178 -8.35 5.64 29.93
CA VAL A 178 -7.43 4.53 30.16
C VAL A 178 -8.04 3.21 29.72
N VAL A 179 -9.28 2.92 30.12
CA VAL A 179 -9.99 1.69 29.72
C VAL A 179 -10.12 1.61 28.20
N THR A 180 -10.55 2.69 27.56
CA THR A 180 -10.68 2.72 26.10
C THR A 180 -9.32 2.54 25.43
N GLY A 181 -8.26 3.20 25.93
CA GLY A 181 -6.89 3.03 25.44
C GLY A 181 -6.38 1.60 25.55
N VAL A 182 -6.57 0.95 26.70
CA VAL A 182 -6.17 -0.45 26.93
C VAL A 182 -6.93 -1.40 26.02
N VAL A 183 -8.24 -1.24 25.86
CA VAL A 183 -9.05 -2.05 24.93
C VAL A 183 -8.57 -1.87 23.50
N THR A 184 -8.23 -0.64 23.12
CA THR A 184 -7.72 -0.31 21.78
C THR A 184 -6.35 -0.94 21.52
N LEU A 185 -5.46 -0.90 22.52
CA LEU A 185 -4.15 -1.55 22.48
C LEU A 185 -4.27 -3.07 22.41
N ALA A 186 -5.13 -3.67 23.23
CA ALA A 186 -5.38 -5.10 23.23
C ALA A 186 -5.94 -5.57 21.87
N ALA A 187 -6.92 -4.83 21.31
CA ALA A 187 -7.46 -5.12 19.98
C ALA A 187 -6.37 -5.02 18.90
N GLY A 188 -5.52 -3.98 18.95
CA GLY A 188 -4.38 -3.83 18.04
C GLY A 188 -3.37 -4.98 18.17
N LEU A 189 -3.02 -5.38 19.38
CA LEU A 189 -2.10 -6.48 19.63
C LEU A 189 -2.66 -7.82 19.15
N LEU A 190 -3.95 -8.08 19.35
CA LEU A 190 -4.64 -9.27 18.83
C LEU A 190 -4.58 -9.33 17.30
N THR A 191 -4.67 -8.19 16.61
CA THR A 191 -4.52 -8.17 15.14
C THR A 191 -3.11 -8.52 14.66
N VAL A 192 -2.08 -8.37 15.50
CA VAL A 192 -0.69 -8.79 15.24
C VAL A 192 -0.48 -10.25 15.64
N ALA A 193 -0.95 -10.63 16.82
CA ALA A 193 -0.72 -11.93 17.40
C ALA A 193 -1.34 -13.04 16.55
N VAL A 194 -2.59 -12.90 16.10
CA VAL A 194 -3.27 -13.94 15.30
C VAL A 194 -2.51 -14.30 14.00
N PRO A 195 -2.11 -13.35 13.13
CA PRO A 195 -1.34 -13.70 11.92
C PRO A 195 0.08 -14.19 12.23
N MET A 196 0.67 -13.81 13.37
CA MET A 196 1.99 -14.29 13.78
C MET A 196 1.94 -15.72 14.31
N LEU A 197 0.95 -16.07 15.14
CA LEU A 197 0.75 -17.42 15.67
C LEU A 197 0.23 -18.41 14.61
N THR A 198 -0.57 -17.94 13.65
CA THR A 198 -1.00 -18.78 12.50
C THR A 198 0.11 -19.00 11.47
N ARG A 199 1.27 -18.36 11.64
CA ARG A 199 2.43 -18.54 10.79
C ARG A 199 3.28 -19.69 11.32
N SER A 200 3.12 -20.87 10.72
CA SER A 200 3.97 -22.03 11.02
C SER A 200 5.44 -21.73 10.60
N PRO A 201 6.42 -21.84 11.52
CA PRO A 201 7.82 -21.48 11.28
C PRO A 201 8.56 -22.37 10.27
N GLY A 202 7.95 -23.46 9.78
CA GLY A 202 8.54 -24.38 8.80
C GLY A 202 8.17 -24.12 7.34
N ARG A 203 7.45 -23.04 7.00
CA ARG A 203 7.05 -22.74 5.62
C ARG A 203 8.10 -21.85 4.97
N GLY A 204 9.17 -22.49 4.49
CA GLY A 204 10.31 -21.87 3.83
C GLY A 204 9.93 -20.90 2.71
N GLU A 205 10.86 -19.99 2.38
CA GLU A 205 10.78 -19.07 1.25
C GLU A 205 10.11 -19.76 0.07
N ALA A 206 8.84 -19.41 -0.19
CA ALA A 206 8.18 -19.85 -1.40
C ALA A 206 9.06 -19.33 -2.54
N PRO A 207 9.57 -20.19 -3.44
CA PRO A 207 10.34 -19.74 -4.59
C PRO A 207 9.54 -18.63 -5.27
N GLY A 208 10.20 -17.49 -5.50
CA GLY A 208 9.55 -16.39 -6.19
C GLY A 208 8.89 -16.90 -7.47
N VAL A 209 7.75 -16.33 -7.81
CA VAL A 209 7.01 -16.66 -9.04
C VAL A 209 7.88 -16.55 -10.28
N LEU A 210 8.88 -15.67 -10.26
CA LEU A 210 9.78 -15.42 -11.37
C LEU A 210 10.73 -16.61 -11.67
N PRO A 211 11.44 -17.20 -10.68
CA PRO A 211 12.14 -18.48 -10.86
C PRO A 211 11.27 -19.60 -11.45
N ALA A 212 10.06 -19.82 -10.94
CA ALA A 212 9.19 -20.89 -11.42
C ALA A 212 8.73 -20.66 -12.87
N VAL A 213 8.42 -19.41 -13.23
CA VAL A 213 8.13 -19.02 -14.62
C VAL A 213 9.36 -19.20 -15.51
N TYR A 214 10.55 -18.85 -15.02
CA TYR A 214 11.80 -19.03 -15.77
C TYR A 214 12.07 -20.51 -16.05
N ASP A 215 11.91 -21.37 -15.04
CA ASP A 215 12.09 -22.81 -15.18
C ASP A 215 11.08 -23.42 -16.15
N TRP A 216 9.82 -22.95 -16.13
CA TRP A 216 8.81 -23.37 -17.10
C TRP A 216 9.16 -22.93 -18.52
N LEU A 217 9.55 -21.67 -18.72
CA LEU A 217 9.99 -21.15 -20.02
C LEU A 217 11.21 -21.90 -20.57
N ALA A 218 12.15 -22.27 -19.68
CA ALA A 218 13.34 -23.04 -20.05
C ALA A 218 13.02 -24.48 -20.50
N ARG A 219 11.97 -25.10 -19.91
CA ARG A 219 11.48 -26.43 -20.28
C ARG A 219 10.65 -26.41 -21.57
N GLU A 220 9.65 -25.54 -21.64
CA GLU A 220 8.67 -25.54 -22.73
C GLU A 220 9.24 -24.90 -24.02
N ARG A 221 10.18 -23.96 -23.87
CA ARG A 221 10.83 -23.21 -24.95
C ARG A 221 9.84 -22.70 -26.00
N PRO A 222 8.88 -21.83 -25.61
CA PRO A 222 7.94 -21.26 -26.55
C PRO A 222 8.68 -20.46 -27.63
N GLU A 223 8.22 -20.61 -28.87
CA GLU A 223 8.74 -19.93 -30.06
C GLU A 223 8.10 -18.56 -30.26
N VAL A 224 6.88 -18.38 -29.76
CA VAL A 224 6.09 -17.16 -29.87
C VAL A 224 5.62 -16.73 -28.49
N ALA A 225 5.76 -15.45 -28.16
CA ALA A 225 5.25 -14.89 -26.92
C ALA A 225 4.30 -13.71 -27.22
N LEU A 226 3.03 -13.85 -26.85
CA LEU A 226 2.05 -12.77 -26.92
C LEU A 226 2.04 -12.02 -25.58
N TYR A 227 2.69 -10.85 -25.54
CA TYR A 227 2.77 -10.04 -24.32
C TYR A 227 1.74 -8.90 -24.34
N PHE A 228 0.92 -8.80 -23.28
CA PHE A 228 -0.03 -7.72 -23.10
C PHE A 228 0.07 -7.11 -21.70
N ALA A 229 0.26 -5.79 -21.66
CA ALA A 229 0.42 -5.00 -20.44
C ALA A 229 -0.60 -3.86 -20.29
N GLY A 230 -1.67 -3.88 -21.10
CA GLY A 230 -2.71 -2.88 -21.08
C GLY A 230 -3.77 -3.10 -19.97
N PRO A 231 -4.62 -2.10 -19.73
CA PRO A 231 -5.81 -2.25 -18.89
C PRO A 231 -6.84 -3.18 -19.56
N ALA A 232 -7.79 -3.69 -18.77
CA ALA A 232 -8.79 -4.65 -19.25
C ALA A 232 -9.62 -4.14 -20.45
N LYS A 233 -9.92 -2.84 -20.50
CA LYS A 233 -10.61 -2.22 -21.66
C LYS A 233 -9.91 -2.44 -23.02
N ASP A 234 -8.60 -2.71 -23.01
CA ASP A 234 -7.79 -2.88 -24.21
C ASP A 234 -7.49 -4.38 -24.49
N VAL A 235 -8.06 -5.31 -23.69
CA VAL A 235 -7.87 -6.77 -23.86
C VAL A 235 -8.36 -7.28 -25.20
N TYR A 236 -9.32 -6.61 -25.83
CA TYR A 236 -9.79 -6.99 -27.16
C TYR A 236 -8.62 -7.10 -28.15
N GLN A 237 -7.58 -6.27 -27.99
CA GLN A 237 -6.38 -6.32 -28.83
C GLN A 237 -5.67 -7.67 -28.66
N ALA A 238 -5.50 -8.15 -27.43
CA ALA A 238 -4.92 -9.46 -27.17
C ALA A 238 -5.84 -10.58 -27.70
N ASN A 239 -7.15 -10.47 -27.49
CA ASN A 239 -8.13 -11.47 -27.92
C ASN A 239 -8.12 -11.68 -29.45
N MET A 240 -7.94 -10.61 -30.24
CA MET A 240 -7.84 -10.71 -31.70
C MET A 240 -6.65 -11.56 -32.17
N TRP A 241 -5.59 -11.67 -31.36
CA TRP A 241 -4.40 -12.45 -31.71
C TRP A 241 -4.41 -13.89 -31.17
N LEU A 242 -5.35 -14.25 -30.27
CA LEU A 242 -5.40 -15.61 -29.71
C LEU A 242 -5.67 -16.66 -30.79
N ALA A 243 -6.75 -16.50 -31.55
CA ALA A 243 -7.11 -17.47 -32.60
C ALA A 243 -6.06 -17.57 -33.73
N PRO A 244 -5.48 -16.48 -34.25
CA PRO A 244 -4.38 -16.57 -35.21
C PRO A 244 -3.14 -17.28 -34.68
N VAL A 245 -2.77 -17.02 -33.42
CA VAL A 245 -1.59 -17.65 -32.80
C VAL A 245 -1.83 -19.14 -32.54
N GLU A 246 -3.05 -19.52 -32.15
CA GLU A 246 -3.45 -20.93 -32.04
C GLU A 246 -3.43 -21.63 -33.40
N ALA A 247 -3.97 -21.00 -34.44
CA ALA A 247 -4.02 -21.55 -35.79
C ALA A 247 -2.63 -21.70 -36.42
N ALA A 248 -1.65 -20.90 -35.99
CA ALA A 248 -0.26 -21.02 -36.45
C ALA A 248 0.42 -22.33 -36.01
N GLY A 249 -0.15 -23.07 -35.05
CA GLY A 249 0.35 -24.38 -34.62
C GLY A 249 1.74 -24.36 -33.98
N ARG A 250 2.25 -23.17 -33.61
CA ARG A 250 3.57 -23.01 -32.95
C ARG A 250 3.41 -23.06 -31.44
N ARG A 251 4.48 -23.45 -30.75
CA ARG A 251 4.56 -23.35 -29.28
C ARG A 251 4.52 -21.89 -28.87
N ALA A 252 3.37 -21.42 -28.38
CA ALA A 252 3.16 -20.04 -28.01
C ALA A 252 2.81 -19.90 -26.53
N VAL A 253 3.14 -18.76 -25.94
CA VAL A 253 2.77 -18.40 -24.57
C VAL A 253 2.15 -17.01 -24.53
N VAL A 254 1.10 -16.82 -23.72
CA VAL A 254 0.49 -15.52 -23.47
C VAL A 254 0.96 -14.99 -22.12
N LEU A 255 1.53 -13.78 -22.11
CA LEU A 255 2.07 -13.12 -20.92
C LEU A 255 1.25 -11.86 -20.60
N LEU A 256 0.59 -11.85 -19.45
CA LEU A 256 -0.25 -10.74 -18.99
C LEU A 256 0.36 -10.03 -17.78
N ARG A 257 0.15 -8.72 -17.69
CA ARG A 257 0.62 -7.90 -16.56
C ARG A 257 -0.48 -7.37 -15.65
N ALA A 258 -1.74 -7.48 -16.07
CA ALA A 258 -2.89 -6.99 -15.33
C ALA A 258 -3.84 -8.14 -15.00
N GLU A 259 -4.25 -8.23 -13.74
CA GLU A 259 -5.19 -9.26 -13.27
C GLU A 259 -6.57 -9.12 -13.91
N ASP A 260 -7.05 -7.88 -14.08
CA ASP A 260 -8.34 -7.61 -14.73
C ASP A 260 -8.32 -8.06 -16.20
N ALA A 261 -7.19 -7.84 -16.88
CA ALA A 261 -6.99 -8.32 -18.25
C ALA A 261 -6.98 -9.86 -18.34
N PHE A 262 -6.46 -10.56 -17.34
CA PHE A 262 -6.49 -12.02 -17.28
C PHE A 262 -7.92 -12.56 -17.12
N ARG A 263 -8.78 -11.87 -16.36
CA ARG A 263 -10.18 -12.27 -16.17
C ARG A 263 -11.04 -12.06 -17.42
N GLU A 264 -10.76 -11.01 -18.17
CA GLU A 264 -11.50 -10.66 -19.41
C GLU A 264 -10.93 -11.34 -20.66
N LEU A 265 -9.81 -12.05 -20.55
CA LEU A 265 -9.21 -12.77 -21.66
C LEU A 265 -10.16 -13.86 -22.15
N ALA A 266 -10.39 -13.88 -23.47
CA ALA A 266 -11.20 -14.90 -24.12
C ALA A 266 -10.66 -16.32 -23.85
N ASP A 267 -11.52 -17.31 -24.03
CA ASP A 267 -11.12 -18.70 -23.84
C ASP A 267 -10.08 -19.11 -24.88
N THR A 268 -9.04 -19.81 -24.44
CA THR A 268 -7.86 -20.13 -25.27
C THR A 268 -7.29 -21.46 -24.82
N ARG A 269 -6.66 -22.18 -25.75
CA ARG A 269 -5.89 -23.40 -25.47
C ARG A 269 -4.42 -23.10 -25.15
N LEU A 270 -3.96 -21.87 -25.41
CA LEU A 270 -2.59 -21.46 -25.15
C LEU A 270 -2.30 -21.37 -23.65
N PRO A 271 -1.05 -21.64 -23.22
CA PRO A 271 -0.62 -21.38 -21.86
C PRO A 271 -0.61 -19.87 -21.59
N VAL A 272 -1.33 -19.43 -20.56
CA VAL A 272 -1.44 -18.02 -20.14
C VAL A 272 -0.81 -17.82 -18.76
N ILE A 273 0.18 -16.93 -18.66
CA ILE A 273 0.82 -16.53 -17.41
C ILE A 273 0.53 -15.04 -17.17
N CYS A 274 -0.18 -14.72 -16.10
CA CYS A 274 -0.29 -13.36 -15.60
C CYS A 274 0.63 -13.17 -14.41
N VAL A 275 1.64 -12.31 -14.55
CA VAL A 275 2.43 -11.81 -13.42
C VAL A 275 1.97 -10.38 -13.18
N PRO A 276 0.97 -10.15 -12.30
CA PRO A 276 0.56 -8.81 -11.98
C PRO A 276 1.76 -8.07 -11.43
N ALA A 277 2.19 -7.02 -12.13
CA ALA A 277 3.26 -6.18 -11.61
C ALA A 277 2.75 -5.61 -10.28
N ALA A 278 3.33 -6.03 -9.17
CA ALA A 278 3.18 -5.31 -7.91
C ALA A 278 3.69 -3.89 -8.16
N LEU A 279 2.76 -3.00 -8.50
CA LEU A 279 3.04 -1.61 -8.79
C LEU A 279 3.26 -0.91 -7.46
N ARG A 280 4.48 -1.08 -6.93
CA ARG A 280 5.27 -0.04 -6.25
C ARG A 280 6.71 -0.52 -6.06
N PRO A 281 7.71 0.17 -6.62
CA PRO A 281 9.07 0.07 -6.10
C PRO A 281 9.03 0.60 -4.66
N GLY A 282 9.36 -0.25 -3.69
CA GLY A 282 9.77 0.22 -2.38
C GLY A 282 11.04 1.08 -2.54
N PRO A 283 11.23 2.13 -1.71
CA PRO A 283 12.45 2.91 -1.78
C PRO A 283 13.60 2.03 -1.28
N ALA A 284 14.65 1.94 -2.12
CA ALA A 284 16.00 1.48 -1.82
C ALA A 284 16.20 0.00 -1.39
N GLY A 285 17.07 -0.70 -2.12
CA GLY A 285 17.70 -1.93 -1.63
C GLY A 285 18.25 -2.84 -2.74
N CYS A 286 19.50 -2.60 -3.14
CA CYS A 286 20.34 -3.49 -3.97
C CYS A 286 19.92 -3.74 -5.42
N ARG A 287 20.21 -2.78 -6.30
CA ARG A 287 20.69 -3.12 -7.65
C ARG A 287 22.03 -3.83 -7.50
N ARG A 288 22.07 -5.16 -7.68
CA ARG A 288 23.33 -5.84 -8.01
C ARG A 288 23.83 -5.26 -9.34
N PRO A 289 25.08 -4.77 -9.45
CA PRO A 289 25.61 -4.37 -10.74
C PRO A 289 25.73 -5.62 -11.62
N VAL A 290 25.01 -5.62 -12.73
CA VAL A 290 25.22 -6.56 -13.82
C VAL A 290 26.67 -6.36 -14.28
N ARG A 291 27.54 -7.34 -14.00
CA ARG A 291 28.90 -7.38 -14.55
C ARG A 291 28.76 -7.41 -16.07
N ARG A 292 29.15 -6.32 -16.74
CA ARG A 292 29.38 -6.34 -18.19
C ARG A 292 30.53 -7.30 -18.46
N PRO A 293 30.43 -8.21 -19.45
CA PRO A 293 31.59 -8.96 -19.90
C PRO A 293 32.63 -7.99 -20.49
N PRO A 294 33.94 -8.28 -20.34
CA PRO A 294 34.99 -7.41 -20.86
C PRO A 294 34.93 -7.34 -22.39
N PRO A 295 35.27 -6.19 -23.00
CA PRO A 295 35.29 -6.06 -24.45
C PRO A 295 36.36 -6.97 -25.06
N SER A 296 35.94 -7.80 -26.01
CA SER A 296 36.81 -8.59 -26.87
C SER A 296 37.82 -7.68 -27.57
N ARG A 297 39.11 -7.99 -27.42
CA ARG A 297 40.22 -7.37 -28.15
C ARG A 297 39.94 -7.44 -29.66
N ARG A 298 39.82 -6.28 -30.32
CA ARG A 298 39.96 -6.21 -31.78
C ARG A 298 41.43 -6.45 -32.15
N PRO A 299 41.73 -7.17 -33.24
CA PRO A 299 43.10 -7.28 -33.73
C PRO A 299 43.56 -5.93 -34.30
N SER A 300 44.78 -5.52 -33.95
CA SER A 300 45.47 -4.35 -34.51
C SER A 300 45.69 -4.51 -36.02
N PRO A 301 45.44 -3.49 -36.85
CA PRO A 301 45.89 -3.50 -38.24
C PRO A 301 47.39 -3.19 -38.29
N SER A 302 48.13 -4.08 -38.94
CA SER A 302 49.53 -3.98 -39.29
C SER A 302 49.83 -2.76 -40.18
N ALA A 303 51.01 -2.18 -39.92
CA ALA A 303 51.88 -1.38 -40.79
C ALA A 303 51.43 -1.15 -42.25
N GLY A 304 51.37 0.13 -42.64
CA GLY A 304 51.28 0.53 -44.05
C GLY A 304 52.60 0.36 -44.81
N PRO A 305 52.59 0.68 -46.11
CA PRO A 305 53.78 1.27 -46.73
C PRO A 305 53.46 2.48 -47.63
N GLY A 306 54.20 3.57 -47.37
CA GLY A 306 54.91 4.36 -48.37
C GLY A 306 54.13 5.00 -49.54
N CYS A 307 53.81 6.29 -49.41
CA CYS A 307 53.78 7.19 -50.55
C CYS A 307 55.21 7.75 -50.78
N ARG A 308 55.84 7.39 -51.91
CA ARG A 308 57.00 8.12 -52.47
C ARG A 308 56.48 9.07 -53.58
N PRO A 309 57.04 10.30 -53.70
CA PRO A 309 56.64 11.30 -54.68
C PRO A 309 57.22 11.02 -56.09
N PRO A 310 56.70 11.69 -57.14
CA PRO A 310 57.05 11.40 -58.53
C PRO A 310 58.42 11.98 -58.94
N ALA A 311 58.98 11.36 -59.98
CA ALA A 311 60.22 11.74 -60.63
C ALA A 311 60.18 13.17 -61.19
N GLY A 312 61.26 13.91 -60.94
CA GLY A 312 61.55 15.23 -61.50
C GLY A 312 63.05 15.52 -61.37
N THR A 313 63.71 15.51 -62.52
CA THR A 313 65.13 15.73 -62.81
C THR A 313 65.58 17.18 -62.65
N ALA A 314 66.89 17.34 -62.40
CA ALA A 314 67.75 18.53 -62.43
C ALA A 314 68.10 19.11 -61.05
#